data_AF-A0A7C4JMH9-F1
#
_entry.id   AF-A0A7C4JMH9-F1
#
_cell.length_a   1.000
_cell.length_b   1.000
_cell.length_c   1.000
_cell.angle_alpha   90.00
_cell.angle_beta   90.00
_cell.angle_gamma   90.00
#
_symmetry.space_group_name_H-M   'P 1'
#
loop_
_entity.id
_entity.type
_entity.pdbx_description
1 polymer ?
#
loop_
_entity_poly.entity_id
_entity_poly.type
_entity_poly.pdbx_seq_one_letter_code
_entity_poly.pdbx_strand_id
1 'polypeptide(L)'
;MARGYVLLIIPDLADGIRIGERAIELASSKGLDLVVAYIFKREVAEYLPGPSIRKGVGDHIALIYTFSEKRFHEELRRANQVLEKIINMAIEKNVRTKIIHAKYGSLKSLLQQVRNAEHVVVGYSRYESFKIVEKIKNVARDIPLLIA
;
A
#
# COMPACT_ATOMS: atom_id res chain seq x y z
N MET A 1 14.75 2.17 -21.93
CA MET A 1 15.02 1.67 -20.57
C MET A 1 13.72 1.75 -19.79
N ALA A 2 13.20 0.64 -19.26
CA ALA A 2 12.04 0.69 -18.38
C ALA A 2 12.48 1.44 -17.11
N ARG A 3 11.86 2.60 -16.80
CA ARG A 3 12.14 3.31 -15.54
C ARG A 3 11.74 2.39 -14.38
N GLY A 4 12.64 2.18 -13.43
CA GLY A 4 12.30 1.48 -12.19
C GLY A 4 11.34 2.30 -11.33
N TYR A 5 10.98 1.75 -10.18
CA TYR A 5 10.01 2.37 -9.29
C TYR A 5 10.36 2.25 -7.81
N VAL A 6 9.86 3.22 -7.05
CA VAL A 6 9.78 3.18 -5.59
C VAL A 6 8.46 2.53 -5.20
N LEU A 7 8.48 1.50 -4.38
CA LEU A 7 7.28 0.87 -3.81
C LEU A 7 6.97 1.46 -2.44
N LEU A 8 5.91 2.26 -2.36
CA LEU A 8 5.31 2.72 -1.12
C LEU A 8 4.30 1.69 -0.60
N ILE A 9 4.50 1.24 0.64
CA ILE A 9 3.60 0.33 1.35
C ILE A 9 3.05 1.04 2.59
N ILE A 10 1.73 1.21 2.64
CA ILE A 10 1.00 1.87 3.72
C ILE A 10 0.29 0.79 4.55
N PRO A 11 0.83 0.40 5.71
CA PRO A 11 0.18 -0.56 6.60
C PRO A 11 -0.87 0.05 7.54
N ASP A 12 -0.86 1.38 7.68
CA ASP A 12 -1.81 2.16 8.48
C ASP A 12 -2.05 3.51 7.79
N LEU A 13 -3.31 3.90 7.62
CA LEU A 13 -3.68 5.19 7.01
C LEU A 13 -3.23 6.38 7.85
N ALA A 14 -3.08 6.22 9.17
CA ALA A 14 -2.65 7.29 10.06
C ALA A 14 -1.29 7.86 9.66
N ASP A 15 -0.40 7.01 9.13
CA ASP A 15 0.93 7.40 8.68
C ASP A 15 1.00 7.68 7.17
N GLY A 16 -0.07 7.36 6.43
CA GLY A 16 -0.08 7.30 4.95
C GLY A 16 0.40 8.56 4.25
N ILE A 17 0.00 9.76 4.72
CA ILE A 17 0.42 11.04 4.13
C ILE A 17 1.91 11.28 4.37
N ARG A 18 2.36 11.18 5.63
CA ARG A 18 3.74 11.43 6.05
C ARG A 18 4.72 10.51 5.31
N ILE A 19 4.36 9.24 5.16
CA ILE A 19 5.21 8.32 4.40
C ILE A 19 5.09 8.51 2.88
N GLY A 20 3.92 8.92 2.41
CA GLY A 20 3.70 9.30 1.02
C GLY A 20 4.66 10.40 0.59
N GLU A 21 4.77 11.47 1.37
CA GLU A 21 5.73 12.57 1.14
C GLU A 21 7.16 12.04 1.00
N ARG A 22 7.61 11.18 1.92
CA ARG A 22 8.96 10.58 1.87
C ARG A 22 9.18 9.74 0.61
N ALA A 23 8.20 8.94 0.21
CA ALA A 23 8.31 8.12 -0.99
C ALA A 23 8.33 8.97 -2.27
N ILE A 24 7.58 10.07 -2.29
CA ILE A 24 7.56 11.04 -3.41
C ILE A 24 8.90 11.78 -3.50
N GLU A 25 9.44 12.26 -2.38
CA GLU A 25 10.77 12.88 -2.33
C GLU A 25 11.84 11.96 -2.90
N LEU A 26 11.83 10.68 -2.46
CA LEU A 26 12.75 9.67 -2.94
C LEU A 26 12.58 9.43 -4.45
N ALA A 27 11.34 9.18 -4.91
CA ALA A 27 11.04 8.94 -6.32
C ALA A 27 11.46 10.12 -7.21
N SER A 28 11.16 11.35 -6.78
CA SER A 28 11.53 12.58 -7.49
C SER A 28 13.05 12.72 -7.58
N SER A 29 13.77 12.56 -6.46
CA SER A 29 15.23 12.69 -6.41
C SER A 29 15.98 11.65 -7.28
N LYS A 30 15.35 10.49 -7.51
CA LYS A 30 15.92 9.39 -8.30
C LYS A 30 15.37 9.33 -9.74
N GLY A 31 14.40 10.16 -10.09
CA GLY A 31 13.73 10.10 -11.41
C GLY A 31 12.96 8.79 -11.64
N LEU A 32 12.45 8.17 -10.57
CA LEU A 32 11.72 6.91 -10.58
C LEU A 32 10.21 7.13 -10.56
N ASP A 33 9.46 6.13 -11.02
CA ASP A 33 8.01 6.12 -10.84
C ASP A 33 7.67 5.75 -9.38
N LEU A 34 6.51 6.20 -8.89
CA LEU A 34 6.01 5.82 -7.56
C LEU A 34 4.89 4.80 -7.68
N VAL A 35 5.06 3.67 -7.01
CA VAL A 35 4.04 2.62 -6.87
C VAL A 35 3.48 2.63 -5.46
N VAL A 36 2.15 2.74 -5.31
CA VAL A 36 1.51 2.79 -3.98
C VAL A 36 0.69 1.52 -3.70
N ALA A 37 0.86 0.95 -2.51
CA ALA A 37 0.11 -0.20 -1.99
C ALA A 37 -0.41 0.06 -0.57
N TYR A 38 -1.73 0.04 -0.36
CA TYR A 38 -2.35 0.12 0.97
C TYR A 38 -2.80 -1.26 1.47
N ILE A 39 -2.50 -1.56 2.73
CA ILE A 39 -2.87 -2.81 3.42
C ILE A 39 -4.03 -2.52 4.37
N PHE A 40 -5.18 -3.16 4.15
CA PHE A 40 -6.30 -3.04 5.08
C PHE A 40 -6.09 -3.95 6.29
N LYS A 41 -6.53 -3.47 7.46
CA LYS A 41 -6.47 -4.24 8.72
C LYS A 41 -7.45 -5.41 8.68
N ARG A 42 -7.18 -6.47 9.44
CA ARG A 42 -8.11 -7.60 9.60
C ARG A 42 -8.90 -7.37 10.88
N GLU A 43 -10.19 -7.12 10.81
CA GLU A 43 -11.06 -7.44 11.94
C GLU A 43 -11.54 -8.88 11.76
N VAL A 44 -11.17 -9.75 12.69
CA VAL A 44 -11.72 -11.11 12.72
C VAL A 44 -13.20 -10.98 13.02
N ALA A 45 -14.05 -11.12 12.00
CA ALA A 45 -15.46 -11.46 12.21
C ALA A 45 -15.50 -12.93 12.64
N GLU A 46 -15.24 -13.21 13.91
CA GLU A 46 -15.92 -14.35 14.50
C GLU A 46 -17.42 -14.06 14.39
N TYR A 47 -18.19 -15.02 13.91
CA TYR A 47 -19.62 -14.92 13.63
C TYR A 47 -19.99 -14.10 12.39
N LEU A 48 -19.94 -14.73 11.21
CA LEU A 48 -21.03 -14.68 10.23
C LEU A 48 -20.76 -15.76 9.17
N PRO A 49 -21.58 -16.83 9.06
CA PRO A 49 -21.60 -17.68 7.88
C PRO A 49 -22.30 -16.88 6.78
N GLY A 50 -21.57 -15.95 6.16
CA GLY A 50 -22.07 -15.06 5.13
C GLY A 50 -21.18 -15.12 3.89
N PRO A 51 -21.75 -15.05 2.68
CA PRO A 51 -20.98 -15.16 1.45
C PRO A 51 -19.97 -14.01 1.37
N SER A 52 -18.71 -14.34 1.07
CA SER A 52 -17.69 -13.36 0.71
C SER A 52 -18.23 -12.48 -0.42
N ILE A 53 -18.56 -11.21 -0.12
CA ILE A 53 -19.08 -10.28 -1.13
C ILE A 53 -17.92 -9.92 -2.06
N ARG A 54 -17.97 -10.44 -3.30
CA ARG A 54 -17.09 -10.02 -4.39
C ARG A 54 -17.75 -8.84 -5.10
N LYS A 55 -17.43 -7.62 -4.69
CA LYS A 55 -17.79 -6.41 -5.44
C LYS A 55 -16.53 -5.62 -5.74
N GLY A 56 -16.16 -5.58 -7.02
CA GLY A 56 -15.17 -4.63 -7.52
C GLY A 56 -15.76 -3.23 -7.46
N VAL A 57 -15.00 -2.28 -6.91
CA VAL A 57 -15.35 -0.86 -6.88
C VAL A 57 -14.32 -0.13 -7.74
N GLY A 58 -14.59 -0.01 -9.04
CA GLY A 58 -13.74 0.71 -10.01
C GLY A 58 -12.32 0.14 -10.22
N ASP A 59 -11.44 0.96 -10.79
CA ASP A 59 -10.03 0.66 -11.08
C ASP A 59 -9.12 0.60 -9.84
N HIS A 60 -9.67 0.72 -8.63
CA HIS A 60 -8.92 0.78 -7.38
C HIS A 60 -9.08 -0.47 -6.51
N ILE A 61 -8.05 -1.33 -6.46
CA ILE A 61 -8.01 -2.56 -5.64
C ILE A 61 -7.07 -2.44 -4.44
N ALA A 62 -7.54 -3.03 -3.36
CA ALA A 62 -7.11 -2.92 -1.98
C ALA A 62 -6.75 -4.32 -1.46
N LEU A 63 -5.67 -4.47 -0.68
CA LEU A 63 -5.36 -5.72 0.03
C LEU A 63 -6.27 -5.83 1.26
N ILE A 64 -7.34 -6.63 1.15
CA ILE A 64 -8.40 -6.69 2.16
C ILE A 64 -8.28 -7.97 2.98
N TYR A 65 -8.18 -7.80 4.29
CA TYR A 65 -8.50 -8.81 5.28
C TYR A 65 -9.76 -8.32 6.02
N THR A 66 -10.63 -9.25 6.42
CA THR A 66 -12.07 -9.07 6.67
C THR A 66 -12.49 -7.89 7.57
N PHE A 67 -13.63 -7.26 7.26
CA PHE A 67 -14.39 -6.29 8.09
C PHE A 67 -15.89 -6.61 8.00
N SER A 68 -16.73 -6.00 8.83
CA SER A 68 -18.15 -5.81 8.50
C SER A 68 -18.29 -4.86 7.28
N GLU A 69 -19.28 -5.09 6.41
CA GLU A 69 -19.46 -4.35 5.14
C GLU A 69 -19.46 -2.82 5.32
N LYS A 70 -20.10 -2.33 6.38
CA LYS A 70 -20.13 -0.90 6.72
C LYS A 70 -18.76 -0.33 7.09
N ARG A 71 -18.00 -1.04 7.94
CA ARG A 71 -16.63 -0.62 8.34
C ARG A 71 -15.68 -0.66 7.15
N PHE A 72 -15.83 -1.65 6.27
CA PHE A 72 -15.06 -1.73 5.04
C PHE A 72 -15.26 -0.49 4.15
N HIS A 73 -16.51 -0.09 3.90
CA HIS A 73 -16.80 1.08 3.08
C HIS A 73 -16.28 2.39 3.68
N GLU A 74 -16.36 2.54 5.01
CA GLU A 74 -15.80 3.70 5.71
C GLU A 74 -14.27 3.75 5.60
N GLU A 75 -13.58 2.61 5.78
CA GLU A 75 -12.13 2.53 5.63
C GLU A 75 -11.69 2.74 4.18
N LEU A 76 -12.40 2.17 3.21
CA LEU A 76 -12.14 2.37 1.79
C LEU A 76 -12.26 3.86 1.41
N ARG A 77 -13.28 4.55 1.92
CA ARG A 77 -13.44 6.00 1.70
C ARG A 77 -12.25 6.79 2.26
N ARG A 78 -11.78 6.46 3.47
CA ARG A 78 -10.60 7.09 4.08
C ARG A 78 -9.33 6.78 3.28
N ALA A 79 -9.16 5.54 2.83
CA ALA A 79 -8.03 5.12 2.02
C ALA A 79 -7.98 5.92 0.70
N ASN A 80 -9.12 6.04 0.01
CA ASN A 80 -9.20 6.83 -1.24
C ASN A 80 -8.81 8.29 -1.02
N GLN A 81 -9.28 8.93 0.06
CA GLN A 81 -8.89 10.32 0.38
C GLN A 81 -7.38 10.48 0.63
N VAL A 82 -6.75 9.52 1.30
CA VAL A 82 -5.29 9.53 1.53
C VAL A 82 -4.55 9.28 0.22
N LEU A 83 -4.98 8.31 -0.59
CA LEU A 83 -4.37 7.98 -1.86
C LEU A 83 -4.47 9.15 -2.86
N GLU A 84 -5.62 9.82 -2.96
CA GLU A 84 -5.80 11.01 -3.81
C GLU A 84 -4.83 12.12 -3.42
N LYS A 85 -4.65 12.38 -2.12
CA LYS A 85 -3.66 13.36 -1.65
C LYS A 85 -2.24 12.98 -2.06
N ILE A 86 -1.86 11.71 -1.92
CA ILE A 86 -0.55 11.21 -2.34
C ILE A 86 -0.34 11.39 -3.85
N ILE A 87 -1.37 11.10 -4.67
CA ILE A 87 -1.31 11.31 -6.12
C ILE A 87 -1.10 12.79 -6.44
N ASN A 88 -1.87 13.69 -5.83
CA ASN A 88 -1.77 15.13 -6.09
C ASN A 88 -0.36 15.64 -5.73
N MET A 89 0.18 15.25 -4.58
CA MET A 89 1.54 15.59 -4.18
C MET A 89 2.60 15.03 -5.16
N ALA A 90 2.39 13.83 -5.70
CA ALA A 90 3.29 13.24 -6.69
C ALA A 90 3.25 14.00 -8.02
N ILE A 91 2.06 14.41 -8.47
CA ILE A 91 1.86 15.24 -9.67
C ILE A 91 2.59 16.58 -9.52
N GLU A 92 2.45 17.25 -8.38
CA GLU A 92 3.15 18.51 -8.08
C GLU A 92 4.68 18.38 -8.16
N LYS A 93 5.21 17.18 -7.89
CA LYS A 93 6.64 16.85 -7.96
C LYS A 93 7.06 16.23 -9.30
N ASN A 94 6.19 16.22 -10.31
CA ASN A 94 6.40 15.58 -11.60
C ASN A 94 6.78 14.08 -11.51
N VAL A 95 6.32 13.40 -10.45
CA VAL A 95 6.52 11.96 -10.26
C VAL A 95 5.35 11.22 -10.88
N ARG A 96 5.62 10.27 -11.77
CA ARG A 96 4.56 9.41 -12.32
C ARG A 96 4.15 8.39 -11.28
N THR A 97 2.87 8.39 -10.97
CA THR A 97 2.30 7.52 -9.94
C THR A 97 1.50 6.41 -10.59
N LYS A 98 1.74 5.18 -10.14
CA LYS A 98 0.90 4.02 -10.45
C LYS A 98 0.42 3.42 -9.15
N ILE A 99 -0.88 3.32 -8.96
CA ILE A 99 -1.38 2.60 -7.79
C ILE A 99 -1.42 1.12 -8.17
N ILE A 100 -0.69 0.28 -7.44
CA ILE A 100 -0.78 -1.16 -7.66
C ILE A 100 -1.85 -1.73 -6.76
N HIS A 101 -2.82 -2.27 -7.47
CA HIS A 101 -4.05 -2.81 -6.98
C HIS A 101 -3.89 -4.33 -6.89
N ALA A 102 -3.35 -4.81 -5.77
CA ALA A 102 -3.20 -6.25 -5.56
C ALA A 102 -4.59 -6.86 -5.37
N LYS A 103 -5.04 -7.63 -6.38
CA LYS A 103 -6.29 -8.40 -6.35
C LYS A 103 -6.41 -9.18 -5.04
N TYR A 104 -7.60 -9.14 -4.45
CA TYR A 104 -8.03 -9.95 -3.31
C TYR A 104 -7.28 -11.30 -3.26
N GLY A 105 -6.39 -11.46 -2.27
CA GLY A 105 -5.96 -12.79 -1.84
C GLY A 105 -4.50 -13.19 -1.92
N SER A 106 -3.49 -12.33 -2.20
CA SER A 106 -2.13 -12.78 -1.84
C SER A 106 -1.11 -11.70 -1.48
N LEU A 107 -0.61 -11.81 -0.24
CA LEU A 107 0.69 -11.28 0.18
C LEU A 107 1.81 -11.63 -0.83
N LYS A 108 1.72 -12.78 -1.51
CA LYS A 108 2.66 -13.20 -2.55
C LYS A 108 2.83 -12.17 -3.67
N SER A 109 1.74 -11.56 -4.14
CA SER A 109 1.82 -10.50 -5.15
C SER A 109 2.54 -9.26 -4.64
N LEU A 110 2.26 -8.84 -3.40
CA LEU A 110 2.96 -7.71 -2.78
C LEU A 110 4.45 -8.01 -2.63
N LEU A 111 4.81 -9.20 -2.14
CA LEU A 111 6.20 -9.62 -2.00
C LEU A 111 6.93 -9.71 -3.35
N GLN A 112 6.24 -10.06 -4.44
CA GLN A 112 6.84 -10.00 -5.77
C GLN A 112 7.11 -8.56 -6.21
N GLN A 113 6.20 -7.62 -5.91
CA GLN A 113 6.43 -6.19 -6.17
C GLN A 113 7.59 -5.64 -5.33
N VAL A 114 7.75 -6.11 -4.08
CA VAL A 114 8.91 -5.78 -3.25
C VAL A 114 10.20 -6.21 -3.95
N ARG A 115 10.29 -7.45 -4.43
CA ARG A 115 11.49 -7.97 -5.12
C ARG A 115 11.87 -7.23 -6.39
N ASN A 116 10.89 -6.64 -7.06
CA ASN A 116 11.07 -5.96 -8.34
C ASN A 116 11.26 -4.44 -8.18
N ALA A 117 11.08 -3.91 -6.96
CA ALA A 117 11.23 -2.48 -6.70
C ALA A 117 12.71 -2.11 -6.59
N GLU A 118 13.07 -0.90 -7.01
CA GLU A 118 14.42 -0.38 -6.77
C GLU A 118 14.58 0.13 -5.34
N HIS A 119 13.51 0.67 -4.77
CA HIS A 119 13.45 1.13 -3.39
C HIS A 119 12.10 0.75 -2.80
N VAL A 120 12.08 0.43 -1.51
CA VAL A 120 10.86 0.15 -0.78
C VAL A 120 10.75 1.15 0.36
N VAL A 121 9.58 1.77 0.48
CA VAL A 121 9.25 2.68 1.57
C VAL A 121 8.05 2.09 2.30
N VAL A 122 8.18 1.75 3.58
CA VAL A 122 7.13 1.08 4.36
C VAL A 122 6.78 1.85 5.63
N GLY A 123 5.48 2.02 5.87
CA GLY A 123 4.99 2.73 7.04
C GLY A 123 5.31 1.98 8.30
N TYR A 124 5.54 2.70 9.39
CA TYR A 124 5.51 2.07 10.70
C TYR A 124 4.11 1.45 10.95
N SER A 125 4.09 0.31 11.62
CA SER A 125 2.84 -0.34 12.03
C SER A 125 2.93 -0.78 13.47
N ARG A 126 1.91 -0.40 14.27
CA ARG A 126 1.74 -0.89 15.63
C ARG A 126 0.89 -2.16 15.63
N TYR A 127 1.36 -3.17 16.37
CA TYR A 127 0.67 -4.40 16.76
C TYR A 127 0.26 -5.39 15.64
N GLU A 128 -0.64 -5.03 14.72
CA GLU A 128 -1.27 -6.03 13.82
C GLU A 128 -0.61 -6.15 12.44
N SER A 129 -0.20 -5.06 11.80
CA SER A 129 0.52 -5.12 10.51
C SER A 129 2.03 -5.36 10.68
N PHE A 130 2.53 -5.48 11.93
CA PHE A 130 3.93 -5.77 12.25
C PHE A 130 4.44 -7.05 11.55
N LYS A 131 3.66 -8.14 11.57
CA LYS A 131 4.02 -9.40 10.88
C LYS A 131 4.17 -9.24 9.37
N ILE A 132 3.42 -8.32 8.75
CA ILE A 132 3.51 -8.04 7.31
C ILE A 132 4.76 -7.22 7.03
N VAL A 133 5.04 -6.20 7.84
CA VAL A 133 6.26 -5.39 7.76
C VAL A 133 7.50 -6.26 7.94
N GLU A 134 7.51 -7.19 8.89
CA GLU A 134 8.61 -8.15 9.06
C GLU A 134 8.82 -9.06 7.85
N LYS A 135 7.74 -9.51 7.21
CA LYS A 135 7.85 -10.28 5.95
C LYS A 135 8.39 -9.42 4.81
N ILE A 136 7.99 -8.16 4.71
CA ILE A 136 8.52 -7.20 3.73
C ILE A 136 10.02 -6.99 3.96
N LYS A 137 10.45 -6.72 5.20
CA LYS A 137 11.87 -6.58 5.58
C LYS A 137 12.70 -7.78 5.15
N ASN A 138 12.17 -8.99 5.40
CA ASN A 138 12.86 -10.22 5.02
C ASN A 138 12.99 -10.43 3.51
N VAL A 139 12.03 -9.94 2.72
CA VAL A 139 12.10 -10.02 1.25
C VAL A 139 12.91 -8.87 0.65
N ALA A 140 12.93 -7.71 1.29
CA ALA A 140 13.67 -6.53 0.88
C ALA A 140 15.13 -6.51 1.37
N ARG A 141 15.69 -7.64 1.83
CA ARG A 141 17.06 -7.70 2.40
C ARG A 141 18.13 -7.14 1.47
N ASP A 142 17.94 -7.32 0.17
CA ASP A 142 18.89 -6.89 -0.86
C ASP A 142 18.42 -5.61 -1.59
N ILE A 143 17.42 -4.91 -1.04
CA ILE A 143 16.77 -3.75 -1.64
C ILE A 143 16.81 -2.59 -0.65
N PRO A 144 17.17 -1.36 -1.08
CA PRO A 144 17.08 -0.17 -0.23
C PRO A 144 15.67 -0.03 0.40
N LEU A 145 15.61 -0.18 1.73
CA LEU A 145 14.38 -0.12 2.51
C LEU A 145 14.39 1.08 3.44
N LEU A 146 13.39 1.94 3.32
CA LEU A 146 13.10 3.03 4.25
C LEU A 146 11.88 2.67 5.09
N ILE A 147 12.00 2.82 6.41
CA ILE A 147 10.89 2.69 7.36
C ILE A 147 10.61 4.08 7.92
N ALA A 148 9.39 4.57 7.76
CA ALA A 148 9.01 5.93 8.16
C ALA A 148 7.69 5.95 8.95
#